data_AF-A0A6J3IAV0-F1
#
_entry.id   AF-A0A6J3IAV0-F1
#
_cell.length_a   1.000
_cell.length_b   1.000
_cell.length_c   1.000
_cell.angle_alpha   90.00
_cell.angle_beta   90.00
_cell.angle_gamma   90.00
#
_symmetry.space_group_name_H-M   'P 1'
#
loop_
_entity.id
_entity.type
_entity.pdbx_description
1 polymer ?
#
loop_
_entity_poly.entity_id
_entity_poly.type
_entity_poly.pdbx_seq_one_letter_code
_entity_poly.pdbx_strand_id
1 'polypeptide(L)'
;MQLHMSTLKERDQFYSELQEIQRTSTPRPEWSKCEDVVAGGSERWKMLAEGKNSDQLVDVLLEEIGSGLLREKDFFPGLGYGEAIPAFLRFDGLVENKKPSKKDVINLLKDAWKERLAEEQKETFPDFFFNFLEHRFGPNDAIAWAYTVFENIKLFRSNEVMSQFYAVLMGKWSENVYITQKKTVAQLLKEMTNADSQNEGLLTMEQFSTILKSTFPLKTEEQIQELMEAGGWHPSSSNADLLNYRSLFMEDEEGQSEPFVQKLWEQYMNEKDEYLQQLKQELCIELHEEVTLPKLRGALMSIDPSLDKQTVNTYISQAFQLPESQLPEEGDEKEEGIVEILQTALERLHVIDIRRVGPQEPEPTS
;
A
#
# COMPACT_ATOMS: atom_id res chain seq x y z
N MET A 1 -2.61 -48.81 -24.39
CA MET A 1 -1.26 -48.97 -23.81
C MET A 1 -0.54 -47.63 -23.66
N GLN A 2 -0.52 -46.76 -24.68
CA GLN A 2 0.13 -45.43 -24.60
C GLN A 2 -0.43 -44.52 -23.49
N LEU A 3 -1.76 -44.46 -23.35
CA LEU A 3 -2.42 -43.66 -22.31
C LEU A 3 -2.04 -44.12 -20.89
N HIS A 4 -1.93 -45.43 -20.67
CA HIS A 4 -1.58 -46.00 -19.37
C HIS A 4 -0.12 -45.70 -18.99
N MET A 5 0.77 -45.65 -19.98
CA MET A 5 2.18 -45.29 -19.79
C MET A 5 2.37 -43.79 -19.54
N SER A 6 1.56 -42.92 -20.12
CA SER A 6 1.60 -41.48 -19.80
C SER A 6 1.12 -41.21 -18.38
N THR A 7 0.02 -41.85 -17.94
CA THR A 7 -0.49 -41.68 -16.57
C THR A 7 0.48 -42.21 -15.51
N LEU A 8 1.19 -43.31 -15.79
CA LEU A 8 2.23 -43.83 -14.88
C LEU A 8 3.41 -42.88 -14.77
N LYS A 9 3.82 -42.29 -15.90
CA LYS A 9 4.94 -41.34 -15.93
C LYS A 9 4.61 -40.04 -15.20
N GLU A 10 3.39 -39.52 -15.38
CA GLU A 10 2.88 -38.35 -14.63
C GLU A 10 2.84 -38.63 -13.13
N ARG A 11 2.33 -39.81 -12.72
CA ARG A 11 2.32 -40.22 -11.31
C ARG A 11 3.73 -40.23 -10.70
N ASP A 12 4.69 -40.84 -11.40
CA ASP A 12 6.06 -40.98 -10.91
C ASP A 12 6.79 -39.63 -10.85
N GLN A 13 6.46 -38.73 -11.79
CA GLN A 13 6.93 -37.35 -11.78
C GLN A 13 6.36 -36.57 -10.60
N PHE A 14 5.04 -36.58 -10.39
CA PHE A 14 4.40 -35.94 -9.24
C PHE A 14 4.92 -36.48 -7.90
N TYR A 15 5.19 -37.79 -7.82
CA TYR A 15 5.74 -38.40 -6.62
C TYR A 15 7.17 -37.91 -6.33
N SER A 16 7.98 -37.73 -7.38
CA SER A 16 9.34 -37.20 -7.26
C SER A 16 9.34 -35.73 -6.86
N GLU A 17 8.48 -34.91 -7.48
CA GLU A 17 8.28 -33.50 -7.14
C GLU A 17 7.79 -33.34 -5.68
N LEU A 18 6.85 -34.18 -5.22
CA LEU A 18 6.40 -34.19 -3.82
C LEU A 18 7.52 -34.52 -2.83
N GLN A 19 8.38 -35.51 -3.15
CA GLN A 19 9.52 -35.83 -2.29
C GLN A 19 10.55 -34.71 -2.24
N GLU A 20 10.76 -34.01 -3.35
CA GLU A 20 11.67 -32.88 -3.42
C GLU A 20 11.14 -31.70 -2.62
N ILE A 21 9.86 -31.35 -2.78
CA ILE A 21 9.17 -30.34 -1.97
C ILE A 21 9.23 -30.69 -0.47
N GLN A 22 8.98 -31.94 -0.09
CA GLN A 22 9.06 -32.36 1.31
C GLN A 22 10.47 -32.27 1.88
N ARG A 23 11.51 -32.47 1.06
CA ARG A 23 12.91 -32.36 1.47
C ARG A 23 13.39 -30.92 1.58
N THR A 24 12.86 -30.02 0.76
CA THR A 24 13.24 -28.60 0.73
C THR A 24 12.34 -27.72 1.60
N SER A 25 11.17 -28.21 2.01
CA SER A 25 10.25 -27.47 2.88
C SER A 25 10.80 -27.39 4.29
N THR A 26 11.08 -26.18 4.75
CA THR A 26 11.26 -25.90 6.18
C THR A 26 9.97 -26.25 6.93
N PRO A 27 10.02 -26.99 8.06
CA PRO A 27 8.82 -27.35 8.80
C PRO A 27 8.04 -26.09 9.21
N ARG A 28 6.75 -26.07 8.89
CA ARG A 28 5.85 -24.96 9.21
C ARG A 28 5.80 -24.77 10.73
N PRO A 29 5.86 -23.54 11.26
CA PRO A 29 5.73 -23.31 12.70
C PRO A 29 4.42 -23.87 13.24
N GLU A 30 4.47 -24.46 14.45
CA GLU A 30 3.27 -24.90 15.17
C GLU A 30 2.58 -23.68 15.82
N TRP A 31 1.75 -23.00 15.04
CA TRP A 31 1.08 -21.76 15.43
C TRP A 31 0.15 -21.88 16.64
N SER A 32 -0.34 -23.07 16.97
CA SER A 32 -1.14 -23.31 18.18
C SER A 32 -0.39 -22.97 19.47
N LYS A 33 0.95 -22.98 19.47
CA LYS A 33 1.76 -22.56 20.64
C LYS A 33 1.59 -21.09 20.99
N CYS A 34 1.17 -20.26 20.03
CA CYS A 34 0.97 -18.84 20.27
C CYS A 34 -0.26 -18.57 21.15
N GLU A 35 -1.21 -19.52 21.22
CA GLU A 35 -2.38 -19.41 22.10
C GLU A 35 -2.00 -19.25 23.58
N ASP A 36 -0.85 -19.80 24.01
CA ASP A 36 -0.38 -19.74 25.39
C ASP A 36 0.46 -18.49 25.70
N VAL A 37 0.94 -17.80 24.66
CA VAL A 37 1.91 -16.68 24.79
C VAL A 37 1.23 -15.34 24.53
N VAL A 38 0.23 -15.31 23.64
CA VAL A 38 -0.50 -14.09 23.28
C VAL A 38 -1.44 -13.68 24.41
N ALA A 39 -1.36 -12.42 24.83
CA ALA A 39 -2.20 -11.88 25.89
C ALA A 39 -3.69 -11.90 25.48
N GLY A 40 -4.52 -12.70 26.15
CA GLY A 40 -5.92 -12.94 25.75
C GLY A 40 -6.19 -14.37 25.28
N GLY A 41 -5.16 -15.21 25.19
CA GLY A 41 -5.27 -16.66 25.05
C GLY A 41 -5.76 -17.13 23.68
N SER A 42 -6.27 -18.38 23.66
CA SER A 42 -6.73 -19.08 22.46
C SER A 42 -7.76 -18.30 21.63
N GLU A 43 -8.72 -17.62 22.27
CA GLU A 43 -9.77 -16.88 21.55
C GLU A 43 -9.22 -15.69 20.77
N ARG A 44 -8.34 -14.89 21.41
CA ARG A 44 -7.69 -13.77 20.74
C ARG A 44 -6.78 -14.25 19.61
N TRP A 45 -6.00 -15.31 19.85
CA TRP A 45 -5.13 -15.86 18.81
C TRP A 45 -5.93 -16.35 17.60
N LYS A 46 -7.08 -17.02 17.80
CA LYS A 46 -7.93 -17.47 16.70
C LYS A 46 -8.45 -16.30 15.86
N MET A 47 -8.93 -15.22 16.50
CA MET A 47 -9.32 -14.00 15.78
C MET A 47 -8.14 -13.39 15.00
N LEU A 48 -6.97 -13.29 15.64
CA LEU A 48 -5.79 -12.73 15.00
C LEU A 48 -5.26 -13.61 13.86
N ALA A 49 -5.39 -14.93 13.94
CA ALA A 49 -4.86 -15.87 12.98
C ALA A 49 -5.82 -16.16 11.80
N GLU A 50 -7.09 -15.79 11.93
CA GLU A 50 -8.11 -16.05 10.92
C GLU A 50 -7.72 -15.43 9.56
N GLY A 51 -7.82 -16.25 8.51
CA GLY A 51 -7.51 -15.86 7.13
C GLY A 51 -6.03 -15.61 6.81
N LYS A 52 -5.11 -15.73 7.79
CA LYS A 52 -3.69 -15.39 7.59
C LYS A 52 -2.83 -16.59 7.20
N ASN A 53 -1.88 -16.34 6.30
CA ASN A 53 -0.83 -17.29 5.97
C ASN A 53 0.29 -17.27 7.03
N SER A 54 1.24 -18.21 6.97
CA SER A 54 2.28 -18.31 7.99
C SER A 54 3.23 -17.11 8.06
N ASP A 55 3.48 -16.42 6.96
CA ASP A 55 4.32 -15.22 6.95
C ASP A 55 3.60 -14.08 7.69
N GLN A 56 2.32 -13.86 7.37
CA GLN A 56 1.47 -12.89 8.06
C GLN A 56 1.29 -13.20 9.56
N LEU A 57 1.30 -14.47 9.95
CA LEU A 57 1.25 -14.86 11.37
C LEU A 57 2.54 -14.52 12.13
N VAL A 58 3.70 -14.48 11.46
CA VAL A 58 4.94 -13.98 12.07
C VAL A 58 4.77 -12.50 12.42
N ASP A 59 4.26 -11.69 11.49
CA ASP A 59 4.05 -10.25 11.72
C ASP A 59 3.11 -10.00 12.90
N VAL A 60 1.97 -10.71 12.94
CA VAL A 60 1.01 -10.63 14.05
C VAL A 60 1.67 -10.97 15.39
N LEU A 61 2.49 -12.02 15.43
CA LEU A 61 3.18 -12.42 16.66
C LEU A 61 4.21 -11.37 17.10
N LEU A 62 4.99 -10.83 16.17
CA LEU A 62 5.96 -9.77 16.44
C LEU A 62 5.28 -8.51 16.97
N GLU A 63 4.11 -8.16 16.43
CA GLU A 63 3.29 -7.04 16.89
C GLU A 63 2.75 -7.25 18.31
N GLU A 64 2.23 -8.45 18.62
CA GLU A 64 1.71 -8.74 19.97
C GLU A 64 2.83 -8.72 21.02
N ILE A 65 4.00 -9.31 20.73
CA ILE A 65 5.17 -9.26 21.62
C ILE A 65 5.67 -7.83 21.78
N GLY A 66 5.85 -7.13 20.65
CA GLY A 66 6.33 -5.75 20.65
C GLY A 66 5.38 -4.79 21.35
N SER A 67 4.07 -5.03 21.28
CA SER A 67 3.04 -4.24 21.98
C SER A 67 3.18 -4.38 23.50
N GLY A 68 3.45 -5.58 24.00
CA GLY A 68 3.76 -5.82 25.41
C GLY A 68 5.00 -5.05 25.86
N LEU A 69 6.11 -5.19 25.11
CA LEU A 69 7.37 -4.49 25.40
C LEU A 69 7.22 -2.95 25.34
N LEU A 70 6.43 -2.45 24.38
CA LEU A 70 6.17 -1.02 24.24
C LEU A 70 5.40 -0.46 25.43
N ARG A 71 4.45 -1.22 26.00
CA ARG A 71 3.71 -0.82 27.21
C ARG A 71 4.57 -0.81 28.46
N GLU A 72 5.54 -1.71 28.56
CA GLU A 72 6.48 -1.76 29.70
C GLU A 72 7.52 -0.64 29.65
N LYS A 73 7.80 -0.09 28.48
CA LYS A 73 8.80 0.98 28.29
C LYS A 73 8.26 2.34 28.73
N ASP A 74 8.79 2.89 29.82
CA ASP A 74 8.39 4.21 30.34
C ASP A 74 8.99 5.39 29.55
N PHE A 75 10.20 5.20 29.00
CA PHE A 75 10.92 6.24 28.28
C PHE A 75 11.60 5.71 27.01
N PHE A 76 11.62 6.55 25.98
CA PHE A 76 12.41 6.37 24.78
C PHE A 76 13.72 7.16 24.88
N PRO A 77 14.86 6.61 24.43
CA PRO A 77 16.05 7.41 24.20
C PRO A 77 15.82 8.32 23.00
N GLY A 78 16.14 9.61 23.15
CA GLY A 78 16.18 10.56 22.04
C GLY A 78 17.16 10.12 20.95
N LEU A 79 16.82 10.39 19.70
CA LEU A 79 17.60 10.03 18.51
C LEU A 79 18.67 11.07 18.17
N GLY A 80 18.67 12.22 18.85
CA GLY A 80 19.58 13.33 18.64
C GLY A 80 19.25 14.20 17.42
N TYR A 81 20.17 15.07 17.05
CA TYR A 81 19.98 16.13 16.04
C TYR A 81 20.69 15.86 14.71
N GLY A 82 21.05 14.60 14.42
CA GLY A 82 21.70 14.24 13.16
C GLY A 82 20.82 14.53 11.94
N GLU A 83 21.45 14.82 10.79
CA GLU A 83 20.71 15.12 9.55
C GLU A 83 19.81 13.96 9.09
N ALA A 84 20.25 12.72 9.33
CA ALA A 84 19.49 11.51 9.03
C ALA A 84 18.26 11.30 9.95
N ILE A 85 18.17 12.04 11.06
CA ILE A 85 17.02 11.96 11.96
C ILE A 85 15.94 12.91 11.44
N PRO A 86 14.69 12.43 11.24
CA PRO A 86 13.57 13.29 10.86
C PRO A 86 13.36 14.42 11.86
N ALA A 87 13.05 15.63 11.37
CA ALA A 87 12.94 16.83 12.21
C ALA A 87 11.97 16.65 13.40
N PHE A 88 10.82 16.01 13.18
CA PHE A 88 9.80 15.71 14.20
C PHE A 88 10.26 14.74 15.31
N LEU A 89 11.44 14.12 15.17
CA LEU A 89 12.06 13.25 16.17
C LEU A 89 13.37 13.81 16.74
N ARG A 90 13.85 14.97 16.28
CA ARG A 90 15.13 15.51 16.73
C ARG A 90 15.03 15.98 18.18
N PHE A 91 15.58 15.19 19.09
CA PHE A 91 15.55 15.46 20.52
C PHE A 91 16.69 14.71 21.22
N ASP A 92 17.29 15.35 22.23
CA ASP A 92 18.29 14.75 23.11
C ASP A 92 17.69 14.48 24.49
N GLY A 93 17.99 13.31 25.06
CA GLY A 93 17.59 12.94 26.42
C GLY A 93 16.56 11.80 26.44
N LEU A 94 15.77 11.74 27.52
CA LEU A 94 14.71 10.75 27.69
C LEU A 94 13.36 11.36 27.34
N VAL A 95 12.59 10.66 26.53
CA VAL A 95 11.26 11.06 26.09
C VAL A 95 10.24 10.14 26.73
N GLU A 96 9.26 10.69 27.44
CA GLU A 96 8.21 9.89 28.08
C GLU A 96 7.37 9.13 27.03
N ASN A 97 7.13 7.85 27.26
CA ASN A 97 6.16 7.09 26.50
C ASN A 97 4.75 7.36 27.05
N LYS A 98 3.87 7.92 26.22
CA LYS A 98 2.49 8.25 26.64
C LYS A 98 1.56 7.04 26.75
N LYS A 99 2.00 5.87 26.30
CA LYS A 99 1.30 4.57 26.41
C LYS A 99 -0.19 4.59 25.99
N PRO A 100 -0.55 5.17 24.82
CA PRO A 100 -1.90 5.11 24.30
C PRO A 100 -2.31 3.68 23.96
N SER A 101 -3.62 3.42 23.90
CA SER A 101 -4.10 2.18 23.26
C SER A 101 -3.92 2.24 21.74
N LYS A 102 -3.96 1.08 21.08
CA LYS A 102 -3.92 1.00 19.60
C LYS A 102 -5.01 1.87 18.97
N LYS A 103 -6.23 1.81 19.53
CA LYS A 103 -7.40 2.59 19.12
C LYS A 103 -7.18 4.10 19.25
N ASP A 104 -6.54 4.54 20.33
CA ASP A 104 -6.24 5.96 20.53
C ASP A 104 -5.25 6.48 19.48
N VAL A 105 -4.22 5.68 19.15
CA VAL A 105 -3.29 6.01 18.06
C VAL A 105 -4.04 6.10 16.74
N ILE A 106 -4.86 5.11 16.38
CA ILE A 106 -5.64 5.13 15.13
C ILE A 106 -6.52 6.37 15.03
N ASN A 107 -7.25 6.72 16.10
CA ASN A 107 -8.09 7.90 16.12
C ASN A 107 -7.28 9.18 15.96
N LEU A 108 -6.12 9.27 16.62
CA LEU A 108 -5.20 10.39 16.47
C LEU A 108 -4.70 10.54 15.02
N LEU A 109 -4.35 9.44 14.35
CA LEU A 109 -3.92 9.45 12.95
C LEU A 109 -5.06 9.87 12.00
N LYS A 110 -6.28 9.39 12.24
CA LYS A 110 -7.47 9.78 11.47
C LYS A 110 -7.78 11.27 11.63
N ASP A 111 -7.67 11.79 12.85
CA ASP A 111 -7.84 13.21 13.12
C ASP A 111 -6.76 14.05 12.40
N ALA A 112 -5.50 13.61 12.45
CA ALA A 112 -4.40 14.27 11.73
C ALA A 112 -4.66 14.34 10.22
N TRP A 113 -5.12 13.23 9.61
CA TRP A 113 -5.49 13.22 8.20
C TRP A 113 -6.68 14.13 7.90
N LYS A 114 -7.70 14.14 8.75
CA LYS A 114 -8.87 15.00 8.58
C LYS A 114 -8.50 16.48 8.59
N GLU A 115 -7.60 16.88 9.48
CA GLU A 115 -7.05 18.24 9.54
C GLU A 115 -6.19 18.54 8.32
N ARG A 116 -5.28 17.63 7.94
CA ARG A 116 -4.42 17.79 6.75
C ARG A 116 -5.21 18.00 5.47
N LEU A 117 -6.32 17.29 5.30
CA LEU A 117 -7.16 17.37 4.11
C LEU A 117 -8.04 18.63 4.09
N ALA A 118 -8.22 19.31 5.23
CA ALA A 118 -8.98 20.55 5.33
C ALA A 118 -8.11 21.80 5.14
N GLU A 119 -6.80 21.70 5.38
CA GLU A 119 -5.84 22.80 5.28
C GLU A 119 -5.23 22.94 3.89
N GLU A 120 -4.77 24.16 3.56
CA GLU A 120 -3.92 24.39 2.39
C GLU A 120 -2.54 23.78 2.63
N GLN A 121 -2.07 22.93 1.70
CA GLN A 121 -0.77 22.25 1.78
C GLN A 121 0.41 23.23 1.65
N LYS A 122 0.75 23.92 2.76
CA LYS A 122 1.84 24.92 2.80
C LYS A 122 3.17 24.34 3.27
N GLU A 123 3.12 23.28 4.05
CA GLU A 123 4.28 22.63 4.66
C GLU A 123 4.34 21.14 4.34
N THR A 124 5.50 20.53 4.62
CA THR A 124 5.71 19.09 4.43
C THR A 124 4.86 18.28 5.41
N PHE A 125 4.53 17.03 5.06
CA PHE A 125 3.72 16.18 5.93
C PHE A 125 4.33 15.95 7.33
N PRO A 126 5.65 15.72 7.49
CA PRO A 126 6.25 15.59 8.81
C PRO A 126 6.17 16.88 9.66
N ASP A 127 6.35 18.04 9.04
CA ASP A 127 6.24 19.33 9.73
C ASP A 127 4.79 19.57 10.18
N PHE A 128 3.84 19.35 9.27
CA PHE A 128 2.40 19.38 9.59
C PHE A 128 2.06 18.46 10.76
N PHE A 129 2.52 17.21 10.72
CA PHE A 129 2.19 16.26 11.76
C PHE A 129 2.75 16.69 13.13
N PHE A 130 3.96 17.24 13.17
CA PHE A 130 4.51 17.76 14.42
C PHE A 130 3.72 18.97 14.93
N ASN A 131 3.38 19.92 14.05
CA ASN A 131 2.54 21.07 14.40
C ASN A 131 1.16 20.63 14.93
N PHE A 132 0.54 19.63 14.30
CA PHE A 132 -0.71 19.04 14.77
C PHE A 132 -0.59 18.50 16.21
N LEU A 133 0.52 17.82 16.54
CA LEU A 133 0.78 17.35 17.90
C LEU A 133 1.00 18.51 18.88
N GLU A 134 1.70 19.57 18.47
CA GLU A 134 1.88 20.78 19.28
C GLU A 134 0.55 21.48 19.56
N HIS A 135 -0.34 21.61 18.57
CA HIS A 135 -1.67 22.19 18.77
C HIS A 135 -2.54 21.34 19.68
N ARG A 136 -2.49 20.00 19.53
CA ARG A 136 -3.36 19.08 20.27
C ARG A 136 -2.93 18.84 21.72
N PHE A 137 -1.64 18.71 21.96
CA PHE A 137 -1.09 18.32 23.27
C PHE A 137 -0.24 19.41 23.94
N GLY A 138 0.06 20.48 23.21
CA GLY A 138 0.95 21.55 23.67
C GLY A 138 2.42 21.26 23.37
N PRO A 139 3.25 22.31 23.31
CA PRO A 139 4.66 22.22 22.88
C PRO A 139 5.53 21.36 23.82
N ASN A 140 5.15 21.26 25.10
CA ASN A 140 5.90 20.46 26.08
C ASN A 140 5.73 18.95 25.88
N ASP A 141 4.58 18.52 25.36
CA ASP A 141 4.23 17.11 25.21
C ASP A 141 4.31 16.61 23.76
N ALA A 142 4.39 17.51 22.78
CA ALA A 142 4.41 17.19 21.36
C ALA A 142 5.53 16.20 21.00
N ILE A 143 6.75 16.41 21.52
CA ILE A 143 7.87 15.50 21.26
C ILE A 143 7.63 14.11 21.86
N ALA A 144 7.02 14.03 23.04
CA ALA A 144 6.68 12.77 23.68
C ALA A 144 5.62 12.00 22.89
N TRP A 145 4.61 12.71 22.38
CA TRP A 145 3.63 12.14 21.47
C TRP A 145 4.23 11.74 20.12
N ALA A 146 5.15 12.53 19.57
CA ALA A 146 5.81 12.21 18.30
C ALA A 146 6.56 10.87 18.39
N TYR A 147 7.37 10.67 19.44
CA TYR A 147 8.05 9.39 19.69
C TYR A 147 7.07 8.26 19.96
N THR A 148 6.05 8.52 20.79
CA THR A 148 5.07 7.49 21.15
C THR A 148 4.30 7.02 19.91
N VAL A 149 3.81 7.92 19.08
CA VAL A 149 3.10 7.57 17.85
C VAL A 149 4.06 6.87 16.88
N PHE A 150 5.27 7.42 16.68
CA PHE A 150 6.27 6.86 15.78
C PHE A 150 6.60 5.40 16.11
N GLU A 151 6.83 5.07 17.38
CA GLU A 151 7.12 3.70 17.81
C GLU A 151 5.90 2.77 17.64
N ASN A 152 4.68 3.27 17.84
CA ASN A 152 3.46 2.51 17.59
C ASN A 152 3.27 2.19 16.09
N ILE A 153 3.35 3.19 15.21
CA ILE A 153 3.11 2.98 13.76
C ILE A 153 4.23 2.18 13.08
N LYS A 154 5.44 2.24 13.64
CA LYS A 154 6.58 1.42 13.20
C LYS A 154 6.41 -0.06 13.58
N LEU A 155 5.76 -0.32 14.71
CA LEU A 155 5.48 -1.64 15.25
C LEU A 155 4.32 -2.31 14.49
N PHE A 156 3.15 -1.66 14.41
CA PHE A 156 1.92 -2.24 13.86
C PHE A 156 1.82 -2.06 12.34
N ARG A 157 2.65 -2.79 11.60
CA ARG A 157 2.70 -2.73 10.13
C ARG A 157 1.55 -3.44 9.44
N SER A 158 0.94 -4.42 10.10
CA SER A 158 -0.26 -5.11 9.63
C SER A 158 -1.51 -4.23 9.65
N ASN A 159 -1.46 -3.08 10.32
CA ASN A 159 -2.56 -2.12 10.34
C ASN A 159 -2.46 -1.15 9.17
N GLU A 160 -3.50 -1.12 8.34
CA GLU A 160 -3.53 -0.28 7.14
C GLU A 160 -3.34 1.21 7.46
N VAL A 161 -4.07 1.73 8.45
CA VAL A 161 -3.99 3.15 8.84
C VAL A 161 -2.59 3.52 9.33
N MET A 162 -2.01 2.70 10.21
CA MET A 162 -0.67 2.96 10.76
C MET A 162 0.44 2.82 9.73
N SER A 163 0.38 1.77 8.89
CA SER A 163 1.37 1.50 7.86
C SER A 163 1.39 2.59 6.78
N GLN A 164 0.22 3.02 6.30
CA GLN A 164 0.10 4.13 5.35
C GLN A 164 0.60 5.44 5.96
N PHE A 165 0.21 5.75 7.21
CA PHE A 165 0.67 6.95 7.89
C PHE A 165 2.20 6.95 8.03
N TYR A 166 2.79 5.82 8.44
CA TYR A 166 4.23 5.66 8.55
C TYR A 166 4.93 5.82 7.20
N ALA A 167 4.38 5.26 6.12
CA ALA A 167 4.96 5.38 4.78
C ALA A 167 5.01 6.84 4.32
N VAL A 168 3.94 7.61 4.54
CA VAL A 168 3.91 9.04 4.20
C VAL A 168 4.83 9.85 5.12
N LEU A 169 4.77 9.61 6.44
CA LEU A 169 5.59 10.31 7.43
C LEU A 169 7.10 10.11 7.19
N MET A 170 7.50 8.95 6.68
CA MET A 170 8.89 8.65 6.35
C MET A 170 9.26 9.00 4.91
N GLY A 171 8.38 9.64 4.14
CA GLY A 171 8.61 10.03 2.75
C GLY A 171 8.75 8.84 1.79
N LYS A 172 8.33 7.64 2.20
CA LYS A 172 8.27 6.46 1.32
C LYS A 172 7.17 6.61 0.28
N TRP A 173 6.06 7.26 0.67
CA TRP A 173 4.98 7.64 -0.23
C TRP A 173 4.67 9.13 -0.08
N SER A 174 4.23 9.74 -1.17
CA SER A 174 3.65 11.07 -1.18
C SER A 174 2.24 11.03 -0.60
N GLU A 175 1.79 12.16 -0.06
CA GLU A 175 0.41 12.32 0.41
C GLU A 175 -0.62 12.05 -0.69
N ASN A 176 -0.27 12.32 -1.95
CA ASN A 176 -1.17 12.14 -3.08
C ASN A 176 -1.56 10.67 -3.29
N VAL A 177 -0.69 9.71 -2.94
CA VAL A 177 -1.00 8.28 -2.99
C VAL A 177 -2.20 7.97 -2.06
N TYR A 178 -2.15 8.45 -0.82
CA TYR A 178 -3.24 8.30 0.15
C TYR A 178 -4.52 9.02 -0.31
N ILE A 179 -4.38 10.26 -0.80
CA ILE A 179 -5.51 11.07 -1.29
C ILE A 179 -6.20 10.39 -2.47
N THR A 180 -5.44 9.87 -3.43
CA THR A 180 -5.98 9.15 -4.59
C THR A 180 -6.71 7.89 -4.13
N GLN A 181 -6.15 7.10 -3.21
CA GLN A 181 -6.83 5.92 -2.68
C GLN A 181 -8.20 6.27 -2.07
N LYS A 182 -8.25 7.30 -1.20
CA LYS A 182 -9.51 7.74 -0.59
C LYS A 182 -10.51 8.26 -1.62
N LYS A 183 -10.05 8.96 -2.66
CA LYS A 183 -10.90 9.39 -3.78
C LYS A 183 -11.46 8.20 -4.56
N THR A 184 -10.65 7.19 -4.84
CA THR A 184 -11.07 5.96 -5.53
C THR A 184 -12.15 5.23 -4.75
N VAL A 185 -11.95 5.04 -3.44
CA VAL A 185 -12.95 4.41 -2.56
C VAL A 185 -14.25 5.23 -2.52
N ALA A 186 -14.15 6.56 -2.36
CA ALA A 186 -15.32 7.43 -2.35
C ALA A 186 -16.08 7.43 -3.70
N GLN A 187 -15.36 7.41 -4.82
CA GLN A 187 -15.96 7.33 -6.15
C GLN A 187 -16.67 6.00 -6.36
N LEU A 188 -16.08 4.89 -5.94
CA LEU A 188 -16.71 3.57 -6.04
C LEU A 188 -17.98 3.48 -5.19
N LEU A 189 -17.92 3.95 -3.93
CA LEU A 189 -19.10 4.02 -3.06
C LEU A 189 -20.21 4.89 -3.68
N LYS A 190 -19.84 6.00 -4.32
CA LYS A 190 -20.79 6.87 -5.03
C LYS A 190 -21.46 6.15 -6.21
N GLU A 191 -20.69 5.44 -7.04
CA GLU A 191 -21.27 4.67 -8.16
C GLU A 191 -22.20 3.55 -7.68
N MET A 192 -21.84 2.86 -6.60
CA MET A 192 -22.71 1.86 -5.95
C MET A 192 -23.99 2.49 -5.39
N THR A 193 -23.87 3.63 -4.73
CA THR A 193 -25.03 4.37 -4.21
C THR A 193 -25.95 4.83 -5.34
N ASN A 194 -25.41 5.24 -6.49
CA ASN A 194 -26.20 5.65 -7.65
C ASN A 194 -26.95 4.46 -8.29
N ALA A 195 -26.36 3.27 -8.28
CA ALA A 195 -26.98 2.05 -8.79
C ALA A 195 -28.07 1.50 -7.84
N ASP A 196 -27.94 1.76 -6.54
CA ASP A 196 -28.91 1.41 -5.50
C ASP A 196 -30.11 2.38 -5.51
N SER A 197 -30.98 2.25 -6.52
CA SER A 197 -32.15 3.12 -6.70
C SER A 197 -33.13 3.15 -5.51
N GLN A 198 -33.13 2.11 -4.66
CA GLN A 198 -33.99 2.02 -3.47
C GLN A 198 -33.28 2.53 -2.20
N ASN A 199 -31.97 2.82 -2.27
CA ASN A 199 -31.12 3.23 -1.16
C ASN A 199 -31.15 2.26 0.03
N GLU A 200 -31.30 0.96 -0.26
CA GLU A 200 -31.37 -0.11 0.74
C GLU A 200 -29.99 -0.56 1.23
N GLY A 201 -28.93 -0.15 0.55
CA GLY A 201 -27.57 -0.64 0.78
C GLY A 201 -27.27 -1.96 0.06
N LEU A 202 -28.11 -2.34 -0.92
CA LEU A 202 -28.03 -3.63 -1.60
C LEU A 202 -27.83 -3.45 -3.11
N LEU A 203 -27.00 -4.31 -3.71
CA LEU A 203 -26.81 -4.43 -5.15
C LEU A 203 -26.86 -5.89 -5.56
N THR A 204 -27.25 -6.19 -6.80
CA THR A 204 -27.05 -7.53 -7.36
C THR A 204 -25.58 -7.76 -7.71
N MET A 205 -25.13 -9.02 -7.73
CA MET A 205 -23.78 -9.38 -8.16
C MET A 205 -23.47 -8.90 -9.59
N GLU A 206 -24.47 -8.88 -10.48
CA GLU A 206 -24.33 -8.33 -11.84
C GLU A 206 -24.09 -6.81 -11.83
N GLN A 207 -24.84 -6.06 -11.01
CA GLN A 207 -24.63 -4.62 -10.85
C GLN A 207 -23.25 -4.34 -10.28
N PHE A 208 -22.83 -5.09 -9.26
CA PHE A 208 -21.51 -4.94 -8.66
C PHE A 208 -20.38 -5.17 -9.69
N SER A 209 -20.44 -6.26 -10.45
CA SER A 209 -19.47 -6.52 -11.52
C SER A 209 -19.43 -5.41 -12.57
N THR A 210 -20.60 -4.93 -13.00
CA THR A 210 -20.72 -3.85 -13.99
C THR A 210 -20.06 -2.55 -13.47
N ILE A 211 -20.28 -2.22 -12.20
CA ILE A 211 -19.69 -1.03 -11.56
C ILE A 211 -18.17 -1.16 -11.43
N LEU A 212 -17.65 -2.34 -11.06
CA LEU A 212 -16.21 -2.56 -11.00
C LEU A 212 -15.56 -2.38 -12.38
N LYS A 213 -16.14 -2.98 -13.43
CA LYS A 213 -15.61 -2.86 -14.80
C LYS A 213 -15.68 -1.43 -15.35
N SER A 214 -16.73 -0.69 -15.01
CA SER A 214 -16.85 0.71 -15.45
C SER A 214 -15.92 1.65 -14.66
N THR A 215 -15.71 1.38 -13.38
CA THR A 215 -14.83 2.19 -12.51
C THR A 215 -13.35 1.91 -12.78
N PHE A 216 -13.02 0.67 -13.14
CA PHE A 216 -11.65 0.21 -13.36
C PHE A 216 -11.47 -0.40 -14.77
N PRO A 217 -11.52 0.41 -15.83
CA PRO A 217 -11.50 -0.08 -17.21
C PRO A 217 -10.15 -0.73 -17.61
N LEU A 218 -9.08 -0.49 -16.86
CA LEU A 218 -7.75 -1.04 -17.12
C LEU A 218 -7.47 -2.34 -16.36
N LYS A 219 -8.32 -2.71 -15.41
CA LYS A 219 -8.14 -3.98 -14.68
C LYS A 219 -8.47 -5.16 -15.58
N THR A 220 -7.68 -6.21 -15.45
CA THR A 220 -7.92 -7.50 -16.09
C THR A 220 -9.18 -8.18 -15.54
N GLU A 221 -9.72 -9.14 -16.28
CA GLU A 221 -10.87 -9.91 -15.81
C GLU A 221 -10.55 -10.68 -14.52
N GLU A 222 -9.31 -11.17 -14.39
CA GLU A 222 -8.79 -11.80 -13.18
C GLU A 222 -8.80 -10.83 -11.99
N GLN A 223 -8.30 -9.61 -12.17
CA GLN A 223 -8.31 -8.60 -11.11
C GLN A 223 -9.74 -8.20 -10.71
N ILE A 224 -10.66 -8.07 -11.68
CA ILE A 224 -12.09 -7.81 -11.38
C ILE A 224 -12.69 -8.99 -10.61
N GLN A 225 -12.37 -10.22 -11.00
CA GLN A 225 -12.85 -11.43 -10.34
C GLN A 225 -12.35 -11.54 -8.89
N GLU A 226 -11.08 -11.23 -8.63
CA GLU A 226 -10.55 -11.15 -7.27
C GLU A 226 -11.28 -10.11 -6.40
N LEU A 227 -11.64 -8.96 -6.97
CA LEU A 227 -12.44 -7.95 -6.28
C LEU A 227 -13.87 -8.42 -6.00
N MET A 228 -14.47 -9.16 -6.94
CA MET A 228 -15.77 -9.80 -6.73
C MET A 228 -15.71 -10.78 -5.55
N GLU A 229 -14.69 -11.63 -5.51
CA GLU A 229 -14.47 -12.62 -4.44
C GLU A 229 -14.22 -11.95 -3.09
N ALA A 230 -13.39 -10.91 -3.05
CA ALA A 230 -13.16 -10.11 -1.84
C ALA A 230 -14.43 -9.38 -1.37
N GLY A 231 -15.37 -9.11 -2.28
CA GLY A 231 -16.71 -8.60 -1.99
C GLY A 231 -17.72 -9.67 -1.53
N GLY A 232 -17.33 -10.94 -1.47
CA GLY A 232 -18.18 -12.05 -1.04
C GLY A 232 -18.85 -12.85 -2.18
N TRP A 233 -18.40 -12.69 -3.42
CA TRP A 233 -18.82 -13.56 -4.53
C TRP A 233 -18.18 -14.94 -4.41
N HIS A 234 -18.94 -15.98 -4.78
CA HIS A 234 -18.47 -17.35 -4.87
C HIS A 234 -18.94 -18.00 -6.18
N PRO A 235 -18.33 -19.11 -6.64
CA PRO A 235 -18.77 -19.82 -7.86
C PRO A 235 -20.23 -20.30 -7.81
N SER A 236 -20.80 -20.44 -6.63
CA SER A 236 -22.22 -20.77 -6.42
C SER A 236 -23.15 -19.56 -6.42
N SER A 237 -22.61 -18.34 -6.45
CA SER A 237 -23.39 -17.11 -6.44
C SER A 237 -24.10 -16.91 -7.77
N SER A 238 -25.39 -16.59 -7.69
CA SER A 238 -26.19 -16.18 -8.83
C SER A 238 -25.98 -14.69 -9.12
N ASN A 239 -26.13 -14.27 -10.38
CA ASN A 239 -26.11 -12.86 -10.78
C ASN A 239 -27.17 -12.02 -10.03
N ALA A 240 -28.27 -12.65 -9.60
CA ALA A 240 -29.35 -12.02 -8.87
C ALA A 240 -29.14 -11.99 -7.34
N ASP A 241 -28.07 -12.61 -6.83
CA ASP A 241 -27.77 -12.60 -5.40
C ASP A 241 -27.47 -11.17 -4.94
N LEU A 242 -27.97 -10.83 -3.75
CA LEU A 242 -27.86 -9.50 -3.17
C LEU A 242 -26.60 -9.37 -2.31
N LEU A 243 -25.86 -8.30 -2.55
CA LEU A 243 -24.66 -7.89 -1.86
C LEU A 243 -24.94 -6.63 -1.05
N ASN A 244 -24.60 -6.65 0.25
CA ASN A 244 -24.57 -5.43 1.06
C ASN A 244 -23.30 -4.63 0.77
N TYR A 245 -23.36 -3.68 -0.16
CA TYR A 245 -22.16 -2.94 -0.55
C TYR A 245 -21.68 -1.98 0.56
N ARG A 246 -22.55 -1.53 1.46
CA ARG A 246 -22.16 -0.61 2.53
C ARG A 246 -21.20 -1.27 3.51
N SER A 247 -21.36 -2.57 3.77
CA SER A 247 -20.45 -3.28 4.67
C SER A 247 -19.03 -3.33 4.12
N LEU A 248 -18.84 -3.37 2.78
CA LEU A 248 -17.52 -3.46 2.14
C LEU A 248 -16.58 -2.29 2.49
N PHE A 249 -17.12 -1.16 2.94
CA PHE A 249 -16.35 0.06 3.24
C PHE A 249 -16.31 0.35 4.74
N MET A 250 -16.76 -0.58 5.58
CA MET A 250 -16.65 -0.46 7.02
C MET A 250 -15.21 -0.74 7.46
N GLU A 251 -14.86 -0.15 8.59
CA GLU A 251 -13.63 -0.45 9.30
C GLU A 251 -14.01 -1.00 10.68
N ASP A 252 -13.22 -1.94 11.19
CA ASP A 252 -13.40 -2.47 12.54
C ASP A 252 -12.97 -1.46 13.62
N GLU A 253 -13.09 -1.86 14.90
CA GLU A 253 -12.69 -0.99 16.02
C GLU A 253 -11.19 -0.65 16.04
N GLU A 254 -10.37 -1.44 15.36
CA GLU A 254 -8.93 -1.24 15.19
C GLU A 254 -8.59 -0.59 13.84
N GLY A 255 -9.59 -0.04 13.15
CA GLY A 255 -9.40 0.67 11.89
C GLY A 255 -8.92 -0.21 10.74
N GLN A 256 -9.10 -1.53 10.84
CA GLN A 256 -8.86 -2.42 9.71
C GLN A 256 -10.05 -2.38 8.76
N SER A 257 -9.76 -2.16 7.48
CA SER A 257 -10.77 -2.18 6.43
C SER A 257 -11.23 -3.62 6.13
N GLU A 258 -12.43 -3.78 5.59
CA GLU A 258 -12.87 -5.08 5.06
C GLU A 258 -11.94 -5.62 3.95
N PRO A 259 -11.91 -6.96 3.72
CA PRO A 259 -11.06 -7.59 2.71
C PRO A 259 -11.16 -6.97 1.32
N PHE A 260 -12.34 -6.47 0.95
CA PHE A 260 -12.57 -5.77 -0.31
C PHE A 260 -11.69 -4.52 -0.49
N VAL A 261 -11.65 -3.64 0.52
CA VAL A 261 -10.83 -2.41 0.46
C VAL A 261 -9.35 -2.74 0.53
N GLN A 262 -8.97 -3.75 1.34
CA GLN A 262 -7.60 -4.25 1.37
C GLN A 262 -7.16 -4.76 -0.01
N LYS A 263 -8.02 -5.51 -0.71
CA LYS A 263 -7.71 -6.04 -2.04
C LYS A 263 -7.62 -4.94 -3.10
N LEU A 264 -8.47 -3.90 -3.03
CA LEU A 264 -8.34 -2.71 -3.88
C LEU A 264 -6.98 -2.05 -3.71
N TRP A 265 -6.52 -1.92 -2.46
CA TRP A 265 -5.23 -1.34 -2.14
C TRP A 265 -4.06 -2.20 -2.62
N GLU A 266 -4.12 -3.52 -2.36
CA GLU A 266 -3.13 -4.49 -2.83
C GLU A 266 -2.97 -4.44 -4.35
N GLN A 267 -4.08 -4.48 -5.09
CA GLN A 267 -4.03 -4.41 -6.55
C GLN A 267 -3.45 -3.09 -7.05
N TYR A 268 -3.78 -1.95 -6.44
CA TYR A 268 -3.20 -0.66 -6.79
C TYR A 268 -1.67 -0.65 -6.61
N MET A 269 -1.17 -1.21 -5.51
CA MET A 269 0.28 -1.29 -5.26
C MET A 269 0.98 -2.23 -6.26
N ASN A 270 0.36 -3.37 -6.57
CA ASN A 270 0.89 -4.30 -7.56
C ASN A 270 0.94 -3.67 -8.96
N GLU A 271 -0.13 -3.01 -9.39
CA GLU A 271 -0.21 -2.31 -10.69
C GLU A 271 0.88 -1.23 -10.82
N LYS A 272 1.16 -0.51 -9.73
CA LYS A 272 2.23 0.49 -9.68
C LYS A 272 3.61 -0.14 -9.80
N ASP A 273 3.87 -1.24 -9.09
CA ASP A 273 5.14 -1.96 -9.18
C ASP A 273 5.35 -2.54 -10.59
N GLU A 274 4.30 -3.13 -11.18
CA GLU A 274 4.28 -3.61 -12.56
C GLU A 274 4.57 -2.49 -13.56
N TYR A 275 3.98 -1.31 -13.38
CA TYR A 275 4.21 -0.16 -14.25
C TYR A 275 5.68 0.30 -14.22
N LEU A 276 6.28 0.37 -13.02
CA LEU A 276 7.69 0.72 -12.88
C LEU A 276 8.62 -0.37 -13.43
N GLN A 277 8.22 -1.64 -13.33
CA GLN A 277 8.95 -2.75 -13.95
C GLN A 277 8.91 -2.67 -15.47
N GLN A 278 7.76 -2.34 -16.07
CA GLN A 278 7.63 -2.11 -17.51
C GLN A 278 8.51 -0.94 -17.97
N LEU A 279 8.52 0.16 -17.21
CA LEU A 279 9.38 1.31 -17.49
C LEU A 279 10.87 0.94 -17.47
N LYS A 280 11.29 0.13 -16.49
CA LYS A 280 12.65 -0.41 -16.43
C LYS A 280 12.98 -1.27 -17.64
N GLN A 281 12.05 -2.14 -18.05
CA GLN A 281 12.24 -3.01 -19.22
C GLN A 281 12.37 -2.19 -20.51
N GLU A 282 11.51 -1.18 -20.71
CA GLU A 282 11.55 -0.30 -21.89
C GLU A 282 12.88 0.46 -22.01
N LEU A 283 13.42 0.93 -20.87
CA LEU A 283 14.69 1.65 -20.87
C LEU A 283 15.90 0.78 -21.27
N CYS A 284 15.81 -0.55 -21.10
CA CYS A 284 16.86 -1.50 -21.49
C CYS A 284 18.27 -1.18 -20.95
N ILE A 285 18.37 -0.62 -19.73
CA ILE A 285 19.63 -0.30 -19.06
C ILE A 285 19.69 -0.91 -17.66
N GLU A 286 20.90 -1.08 -17.14
CA GLU A 286 21.10 -1.64 -15.80
C GLU A 286 20.76 -0.62 -14.69
N LEU A 287 20.42 -1.11 -13.49
CA LEU A 287 19.95 -0.25 -12.38
C LEU A 287 20.95 0.83 -11.94
N HIS A 288 22.25 0.54 -12.06
CA HIS A 288 23.34 1.44 -11.69
C HIS A 288 23.81 2.35 -12.84
N GLU A 289 23.19 2.26 -14.01
CA GLU A 289 23.51 3.12 -15.16
C GLU A 289 22.72 4.43 -15.13
N GLU A 290 23.26 5.43 -15.82
CA GLU A 290 22.65 6.75 -15.95
C GLU A 290 21.51 6.73 -16.97
N VAL A 291 20.36 7.26 -16.56
CA VAL A 291 19.24 7.57 -17.44
C VAL A 291 19.20 9.07 -17.69
N THR A 292 19.15 9.47 -18.96
CA THR A 292 18.97 10.87 -19.36
C THR A 292 17.48 11.22 -19.37
N LEU A 293 17.16 12.49 -19.17
CA LEU A 293 15.79 12.99 -19.20
C LEU A 293 15.02 12.61 -20.49
N PRO A 294 15.55 12.79 -21.73
CA PRO A 294 14.85 12.40 -22.95
C PRO A 294 14.55 10.90 -23.04
N LYS A 295 15.47 10.04 -22.58
CA LYS A 295 15.27 8.59 -22.54
C LYS A 295 14.13 8.20 -21.61
N LEU A 296 14.08 8.76 -20.39
CA LEU A 296 13.00 8.47 -19.45
C LEU A 296 11.64 8.95 -20.00
N ARG A 297 11.61 10.16 -20.58
CA ARG A 297 10.41 10.71 -21.22
C ARG A 297 9.92 9.81 -22.36
N GLY A 298 10.84 9.41 -23.24
CA GLY A 298 10.55 8.51 -24.35
C GLY A 298 10.00 7.17 -23.89
N ALA A 299 10.59 6.58 -22.84
CA ALA A 299 10.12 5.31 -22.28
C ALA A 299 8.72 5.42 -21.66
N LEU A 300 8.44 6.49 -20.90
CA LEU A 300 7.10 6.77 -20.36
C LEU A 300 6.03 6.87 -21.46
N MET A 301 6.34 7.62 -22.52
CA MET A 301 5.42 7.79 -23.66
C MET A 301 5.30 6.53 -24.53
N SER A 302 6.32 5.68 -24.54
CA SER A 302 6.31 4.39 -25.24
C SER A 302 5.38 3.40 -24.53
N ILE A 303 5.54 3.24 -23.20
CA ILE A 303 4.73 2.28 -22.44
C ILE A 303 3.31 2.78 -22.18
N ASP A 304 3.09 4.09 -22.13
CA ASP A 304 1.77 4.70 -21.90
C ASP A 304 1.55 5.95 -22.78
N PRO A 305 1.19 5.75 -24.06
CA PRO A 305 0.97 6.85 -25.01
C PRO A 305 -0.21 7.77 -24.66
N SER A 306 -1.04 7.39 -23.67
CA SER A 306 -2.19 8.18 -23.22
C SER A 306 -1.83 9.21 -22.16
N LEU A 307 -0.58 9.23 -21.66
CA LEU A 307 -0.13 10.23 -20.71
C LEU A 307 -0.15 11.62 -21.34
N ASP A 308 -0.79 12.56 -20.65
CA ASP A 308 -0.71 13.96 -21.04
C ASP A 308 0.65 14.57 -20.64
N LYS A 309 1.00 15.68 -21.31
CA LYS A 309 2.29 16.36 -21.12
C LYS A 309 2.50 16.80 -19.67
N GLN A 310 1.45 17.19 -18.96
CA GLN A 310 1.56 17.64 -17.58
C GLN A 310 1.93 16.47 -16.67
N THR A 311 1.25 15.33 -16.79
CA THR A 311 1.58 14.13 -16.00
C THR A 311 3.00 13.65 -16.26
N VAL A 312 3.45 13.62 -17.52
CA VAL A 312 4.83 13.23 -17.83
C VAL A 312 5.84 14.21 -17.23
N ASN A 313 5.59 15.51 -17.32
CA ASN A 313 6.46 16.50 -16.68
C ASN A 313 6.52 16.32 -15.16
N THR A 314 5.41 16.00 -14.50
CA THR A 314 5.39 15.70 -13.06
C THR A 314 6.24 14.47 -12.73
N TYR A 315 6.15 13.39 -13.52
CA TYR A 315 6.98 12.19 -13.31
C TYR A 315 8.47 12.47 -13.55
N ILE A 316 8.81 13.19 -14.61
CA ILE A 316 10.19 13.60 -14.91
C ILE A 316 10.74 14.51 -13.80
N SER A 317 9.97 15.52 -13.38
CA SER A 317 10.31 16.42 -12.29
C SER A 317 10.65 15.65 -11.01
N GLN A 318 9.84 14.66 -10.66
CA GLN A 318 10.09 13.79 -9.51
C GLN A 318 11.33 12.92 -9.67
N ALA A 319 11.50 12.25 -10.81
CA ALA A 319 12.62 11.34 -11.06
C ALA A 319 13.97 12.05 -10.94
N PHE A 320 14.08 13.26 -11.50
CA PHE A 320 15.32 14.05 -11.53
C PHE A 320 15.45 15.08 -10.40
N GLN A 321 14.44 15.20 -9.51
CA GLN A 321 14.40 16.22 -8.44
C GLN A 321 14.58 17.65 -8.99
N LEU A 322 13.93 17.93 -10.11
CA LEU A 322 13.96 19.24 -10.78
C LEU A 322 12.57 19.87 -10.75
N PRO A 323 12.40 21.12 -10.29
CA PRO A 323 11.10 21.80 -10.36
C PRO A 323 10.56 21.81 -11.79
N GLU A 324 9.25 21.62 -11.97
CA GLU A 324 8.64 21.62 -13.32
C GLU A 324 8.93 22.91 -14.11
N SER A 325 9.04 24.06 -13.42
CA SER A 325 9.40 25.35 -14.02
C SER A 325 10.84 25.44 -14.53
N GLN A 326 11.69 24.49 -14.16
CA GLN A 326 13.09 24.38 -14.57
C GLN A 326 13.34 23.25 -15.57
N LEU A 327 12.30 22.48 -15.93
CA LEU A 327 12.42 21.47 -16.98
C LEU A 327 12.71 22.17 -18.31
N PRO A 328 13.73 21.74 -19.07
CA PRO A 328 13.98 22.27 -20.40
C PRO A 328 12.79 22.01 -21.33
N GLU A 329 12.68 22.81 -22.38
CA GLU A 329 11.75 22.53 -23.46
C GLU A 329 12.17 21.25 -24.20
N GLU A 330 11.18 20.47 -24.63
CA GLU A 330 11.44 19.21 -25.33
C GLU A 330 12.23 19.46 -26.62
N GLY A 331 13.40 18.80 -26.73
CA GLY A 331 14.34 19.01 -27.83
C GLY A 331 15.40 20.10 -27.60
N ASP A 332 15.46 20.71 -26.41
CA ASP A 332 16.61 21.53 -25.99
C ASP A 332 17.85 20.62 -25.78
N GLU A 333 18.99 21.01 -26.37
CA GLU A 333 20.27 20.28 -26.21
C GLU A 333 20.68 20.10 -24.74
N LYS A 334 20.20 20.98 -23.85
CA LYS A 334 20.45 20.87 -22.40
C LYS A 334 19.84 19.63 -21.77
N GLU A 335 18.82 19.01 -22.38
CA GLU A 335 18.17 17.82 -21.83
C GLU A 335 19.13 16.63 -21.74
N GLU A 336 20.07 16.49 -22.68
CA GLU A 336 21.04 15.38 -22.68
C GLU A 336 22.01 15.45 -21.50
N GLY A 337 22.23 16.65 -20.95
CA GLY A 337 23.10 16.86 -19.80
C GLY A 337 22.43 16.54 -18.46
N ILE A 338 21.12 16.31 -18.43
CA ILE A 338 20.36 15.99 -17.21
C ILE A 338 20.29 14.47 -17.07
N VAL A 339 21.05 13.94 -16.13
CA VAL A 339 21.19 12.50 -15.87
C VAL A 339 20.91 12.19 -14.40
N GLU A 340 20.46 10.96 -14.15
CA GLU A 340 20.31 10.40 -12.82
C GLU A 340 20.56 8.88 -12.87
N ILE A 341 20.94 8.27 -11.75
CA ILE A 341 21.04 6.80 -11.66
C ILE A 341 19.63 6.19 -11.78
N LEU A 342 19.46 5.20 -12.66
CA LEU A 342 18.14 4.60 -12.92
C LEU A 342 17.47 4.11 -11.64
N GLN A 343 18.21 3.41 -10.76
CA GLN A 343 17.69 2.96 -9.48
C GLN A 343 17.10 4.13 -8.66
N THR A 344 17.83 5.23 -8.55
CA THR A 344 17.40 6.41 -7.80
C THR A 344 16.18 7.08 -8.44
N ALA A 345 16.12 7.14 -9.78
CA ALA A 345 14.96 7.64 -10.50
C ALA A 345 13.71 6.78 -10.23
N LEU A 346 13.82 5.46 -10.31
CA LEU A 346 12.71 4.54 -10.02
C LEU A 346 12.27 4.60 -8.56
N GLU A 347 13.20 4.67 -7.60
CA GLU A 347 12.88 4.83 -6.18
C GLU A 347 12.10 6.13 -5.93
N ARG A 348 12.47 7.24 -6.59
CA ARG A 348 11.74 8.51 -6.48
C ARG A 348 10.37 8.48 -7.14
N LEU A 349 10.22 7.79 -8.26
CA LEU A 349 8.93 7.57 -8.90
C LEU A 349 8.01 6.68 -8.05
N HIS A 350 8.58 5.71 -7.32
CA HIS A 350 7.84 4.87 -6.38
C HIS A 350 7.21 5.67 -5.24
N VAL A 351 7.75 6.83 -4.89
CA VAL A 351 7.16 7.71 -3.86
C VAL A 351 5.83 8.33 -4.31
N ILE A 352 5.68 8.70 -5.58
CA ILE A 352 4.52 9.46 -6.08
C ILE A 352 3.38 8.56 -6.57
N ASP A 353 2.20 9.12 -6.83
CA ASP A 353 1.07 8.41 -7.44
C ASP A 353 1.28 8.17 -8.94
N ILE A 354 2.27 7.35 -9.27
CA ILE A 354 2.54 6.90 -10.64
C ILE A 354 1.66 5.70 -10.97
N ARG A 355 0.95 5.79 -12.09
CA ARG A 355 0.07 4.74 -12.58
C ARG A 355 -0.15 4.87 -14.08
N ARG A 356 -0.55 3.76 -14.68
CA ARG A 356 -1.00 3.67 -16.07
C ARG A 356 -2.31 4.44 -16.26
N VAL A 357 -2.40 5.21 -17.34
CA VAL A 357 -3.57 6.01 -17.74
C VAL A 357 -4.29 5.39 -18.93
N GLY A 358 -3.54 4.86 -19.90
CA GLY A 358 -4.08 4.23 -21.11
C GLY A 358 -4.08 2.70 -21.10
N PRO A 359 -4.85 2.06 -21.99
CA PRO A 359 -4.74 0.62 -22.23
C PRO A 359 -3.32 0.27 -22.69
N GLN A 360 -2.85 -0.91 -22.32
CA GLN A 360 -1.61 -1.45 -22.88
C GLN A 360 -1.84 -1.75 -24.37
N GLU A 361 -0.94 -1.31 -25.25
CA GLU A 361 -0.99 -1.76 -26.64
C GLU A 361 -0.84 -3.29 -26.66
N PRO A 362 -1.67 -4.02 -27.40
CA PRO A 362 -1.54 -5.47 -27.46
C PRO A 362 -0.16 -5.82 -28.00
N GLU A 363 0.56 -6.72 -27.33
CA GLU A 363 1.80 -7.27 -27.87
C GLU A 363 1.53 -7.76 -29.30
N PRO A 364 2.39 -7.43 -30.27
CA PRO A 364 2.22 -7.94 -31.62
C PRO A 364 2.25 -9.46 -31.54
N THR A 365 1.12 -10.08 -31.91
CA THR A 365 1.00 -11.53 -32.04
C THR A 365 2.07 -12.00 -33.02
N SER A 366 3.12 -12.64 -32.47
CA SER A 366 4.23 -13.21 -33.23
C SER A 366 3.86 -14.56 -33.83
#